data_AF-A0A2T7T4A4-F1
#
_entry.id   AF-A0A2T7T4A4-F1
#
_cell.length_a   1.000
_cell.length_b   1.000
_cell.length_c   1.000
_cell.angle_alpha   90.00
_cell.angle_beta   90.00
_cell.angle_gamma   90.00
#
_symmetry.space_group_name_H-M   'P 1'
#
loop_
_entity.id
_entity.type
_entity.pdbx_description
1 polymer ?
#
loop_
_entity_poly.entity_id
_entity_poly.type
_entity_poly.pdbx_seq_one_letter_code
_entity_poly.pdbx_strand_id
1 'polypeptide(L)'
;MTVFETESVDDALNGRVAAEPPEGLYEVLDGRMTCDELHDVIRSVLHDDGRPTTEHTLEVLQPGNYRVRLGDSCLEIRSRPLPDVAPDTLDHILPAAGSRRVLLTTSGPLPDDIRALFVSLLEKLTLRGQCYSEAEIDSIVRAMPLVDRYATKEPALADWALIFRDHYVENSVGFLLGMERAGLDPNWVFALSKGDRTLHRSRVHAWFLNHGYLSDVLDNSVINDTADTAAQAYALGVNERVNAFIRQAHAAGRKVLVIDDGGLLAQGYGADGVLTEYIDAALELTVSGLKRIANAPGELSIPVLNMARSRLKTMLGYNEIADSCVRRLRAILPGEKFIGRHVLILGFGTLGARVAYALRSLGCRVSVVDTDILALITAAEHGFETYQTAAEALRGHSPFLVIGGTGELAITAEDLPLLPDGVYLAGFATKDFSILSEGFEGVESTVVPYVGVRHVLPSGAAATVLGDGRSLNLFEYEGIANRGYDAYRAGTLIAAKTLCRDIGSLDPGLHLEPVDRAIDEAELFHAYYSEYLSGKQHRTAAPEHLLTATAL
;
A
#
# COMPACT_ATOMS: atom_id res chain seq x y z
N MET A 1 -7.16 14.14 13.71
CA MET A 1 -7.71 15.50 13.57
C MET A 1 -7.48 16.19 14.90
N THR A 2 -6.40 16.97 15.00
CA THR A 2 -6.05 17.73 16.19
C THR A 2 -5.96 19.16 15.70
N VAL A 3 -6.90 20.00 16.11
CA VAL A 3 -6.91 21.43 15.78
C VAL A 3 -5.77 22.05 16.58
N PHE A 4 -4.71 22.49 15.91
CA PHE A 4 -3.66 23.29 16.52
C PHE A 4 -3.96 24.77 16.25
N GLU A 5 -4.04 25.55 17.32
CA GLU A 5 -4.17 27.00 17.31
C GLU A 5 -2.80 27.68 17.03
N THR A 6 -2.88 28.73 16.19
CA THR A 6 -2.02 29.94 16.04
C THR A 6 -0.58 29.84 15.49
N GLU A 7 -0.36 30.38 14.28
CA GLU A 7 0.94 30.77 13.71
C GLU A 7 0.88 32.17 13.09
N SER A 8 2.00 32.91 13.06
CA SER A 8 2.23 34.07 12.18
C SER A 8 3.00 33.64 10.92
N VAL A 9 2.81 34.35 9.79
CA VAL A 9 3.34 34.01 8.45
C VAL A 9 4.86 33.77 8.41
N ASP A 10 5.67 34.58 9.11
CA ASP A 10 7.13 34.42 9.07
C ASP A 10 7.65 33.35 10.06
N ASP A 11 6.86 33.00 11.07
CA ASP A 11 7.18 31.99 12.08
C ASP A 11 6.84 30.57 11.60
N ALA A 12 5.74 30.41 10.86
CA ALA A 12 5.32 29.19 10.16
C ALA A 12 6.41 28.65 9.21
N LEU A 13 7.04 29.57 8.45
CA LEU A 13 8.17 29.25 7.58
C LEU A 13 9.40 28.81 8.39
N ASN A 14 9.69 29.41 9.54
CA ASN A 14 10.94 29.23 10.27
C ASN A 14 10.86 28.26 11.48
N GLY A 15 9.69 27.70 11.80
CA GLY A 15 9.51 26.73 12.88
C GLY A 15 9.72 27.30 14.29
N ARG A 16 9.39 28.57 14.51
CA ARG A 16 9.46 29.24 15.83
C ARG A 16 8.05 29.55 16.33
N VAL A 17 7.85 29.57 17.65
CA VAL A 17 6.55 29.83 18.29
C VAL A 17 6.45 31.30 18.71
N ALA A 18 5.44 32.03 18.22
CA ALA A 18 5.06 33.38 18.68
C ALA A 18 3.54 33.65 18.54
N ALA A 19 3.07 34.78 19.08
CA ALA A 19 1.85 34.88 19.91
C ALA A 19 0.50 35.27 19.26
N GLU A 20 0.38 35.59 17.96
CA GLU A 20 -0.92 35.99 17.36
C GLU A 20 -1.10 35.56 15.88
N PRO A 21 -2.30 35.14 15.43
CA PRO A 21 -2.57 34.66 14.08
C PRO A 21 -2.77 35.81 13.05
N PRO A 22 -2.44 35.62 11.75
CA PRO A 22 -2.67 36.60 10.71
C PRO A 22 -4.17 36.75 10.39
N GLU A 23 -4.58 37.93 9.95
CA GLU A 23 -5.90 38.15 9.34
C GLU A 23 -5.95 37.44 7.96
N GLY A 24 -6.40 36.18 7.92
CA GLY A 24 -6.53 35.42 6.66
C GLY A 24 -6.48 33.89 6.83
N LEU A 25 -6.59 33.16 5.70
CA LEU A 25 -6.24 31.75 5.61
C LEU A 25 -4.72 31.60 5.47
N TYR A 26 -4.17 30.55 6.08
CA TYR A 26 -2.79 30.13 5.86
C TYR A 26 -2.65 28.62 5.95
N GLU A 27 -1.68 28.06 5.23
CA GLU A 27 -1.32 26.65 5.28
C GLU A 27 0.18 26.46 5.00
N VAL A 28 0.79 25.48 5.68
CA VAL A 28 2.20 25.10 5.49
C VAL A 28 2.24 23.68 4.94
N LEU A 29 2.97 23.51 3.84
CA LEU A 29 3.19 22.20 3.23
C LEU A 29 4.67 21.94 2.99
N ASP A 30 5.12 20.75 3.38
CA ASP A 30 6.44 20.23 3.09
C ASP A 30 6.32 19.18 1.97
N GLY A 31 7.14 19.30 0.92
CA GLY A 31 7.06 18.39 -0.21
C GLY A 31 8.26 18.44 -1.13
N ARG A 32 8.41 17.40 -1.97
CA ARG A 32 9.45 17.31 -3.00
C ARG A 32 9.01 18.09 -4.24
N MET A 33 9.59 19.27 -4.41
CA MET A 33 9.39 20.10 -5.59
C MET A 33 10.52 21.11 -5.74
N THR A 34 10.85 21.45 -6.99
CA THR A 34 11.74 22.56 -7.32
C THR A 34 10.98 23.89 -7.32
N CYS A 35 11.70 25.02 -7.45
CA CYS A 35 11.05 26.32 -7.65
C CYS A 35 10.25 26.37 -8.95
N ASP A 36 10.73 25.68 -9.98
CA ASP A 36 10.12 25.65 -11.31
C ASP A 36 8.83 24.83 -11.28
N GLU A 37 8.84 23.67 -10.63
CA GLU A 37 7.63 22.86 -10.44
C GLU A 37 6.59 23.58 -9.58
N LEU A 38 7.03 24.30 -8.55
CA LEU A 38 6.14 25.17 -7.77
C LEU A 38 5.52 26.25 -8.67
N HIS A 39 6.30 26.87 -9.55
CA HIS A 39 5.81 27.86 -10.51
C HIS A 39 4.77 27.26 -11.46
N ASP A 40 5.06 26.08 -12.02
CA ASP A 40 4.20 25.38 -12.97
C ASP A 40 2.86 25.01 -12.34
N VAL A 41 2.86 24.51 -11.10
CA VAL A 41 1.62 24.25 -10.36
C VAL A 41 0.81 25.53 -10.21
N ILE A 42 1.42 26.63 -9.78
CA ILE A 42 0.72 27.92 -9.60
C ILE A 42 0.09 28.35 -10.93
N ARG A 43 0.84 28.31 -12.03
CA ARG A 43 0.31 28.66 -13.35
C ARG A 43 -0.83 27.75 -13.79
N SER A 44 -0.74 26.46 -13.52
CA SER A 44 -1.77 25.48 -13.88
C SER A 44 -3.09 25.64 -13.11
N VAL A 45 -3.08 26.29 -11.95
CA VAL A 45 -4.31 26.58 -11.18
C VAL A 45 -4.92 27.89 -11.65
N LEU A 46 -4.07 28.87 -11.92
CA LEU A 46 -4.50 30.18 -12.40
C LEU A 46 -5.01 30.16 -13.85
N HIS A 47 -4.60 29.18 -14.64
CA HIS A 47 -4.93 29.06 -16.05
C HIS A 47 -5.48 27.67 -16.35
N ASP A 48 -6.78 27.57 -16.64
CA ASP A 48 -7.41 26.35 -17.12
C ASP A 48 -7.33 26.33 -18.65
N ASP A 49 -6.60 25.38 -19.24
CA ASP A 49 -6.34 25.31 -20.69
C ASP A 49 -5.86 26.65 -21.32
N GLY A 50 -5.07 27.42 -20.57
CA GLY A 50 -4.52 28.70 -21.03
C GLY A 50 -5.50 29.88 -20.95
N ARG A 51 -6.64 29.74 -20.28
CA ARG A 51 -7.59 30.84 -19.98
C ARG A 51 -7.57 31.19 -18.49
N PRO A 52 -7.57 32.48 -18.11
CA PRO A 52 -7.65 32.88 -16.70
C PRO A 52 -8.93 32.33 -16.08
N THR A 53 -8.83 31.63 -14.95
CA THR A 53 -9.99 31.17 -14.17
C THR A 53 -10.74 32.32 -13.50
N THR A 54 -10.04 33.42 -13.22
CA THR A 54 -10.55 34.70 -12.70
C THR A 54 -9.63 35.84 -13.16
N GLU A 55 -10.07 37.11 -13.15
CA GLU A 55 -9.18 38.24 -13.47
C GLU A 55 -8.16 38.43 -12.34
N HIS A 56 -6.89 38.11 -12.62
CA HIS A 56 -5.82 38.09 -11.63
C HIS A 56 -4.51 38.64 -12.17
N THR A 57 -3.60 39.02 -11.27
CA THR A 57 -2.20 39.29 -11.60
C THR A 57 -1.28 38.37 -10.81
N LEU A 58 -0.37 37.69 -11.49
CA LEU A 58 0.69 36.90 -10.87
C LEU A 58 2.01 37.68 -10.93
N GLU A 59 2.55 38.02 -9.77
CA GLU A 59 3.85 38.67 -9.59
C GLU A 59 4.85 37.62 -9.06
N VAL A 60 5.98 37.45 -9.76
CA VAL A 60 7.10 36.62 -9.28
C VAL A 60 8.05 37.54 -8.53
N LEU A 61 8.06 37.45 -7.19
CA LEU A 61 8.90 38.31 -6.34
C LEU A 61 10.37 37.88 -6.39
N GLN A 62 10.57 36.57 -6.29
CA GLN A 62 11.85 35.87 -6.46
C GLN A 62 11.57 34.37 -6.69
N PRO A 63 12.54 33.56 -7.13
CA PRO A 63 12.32 32.12 -7.30
C PRO A 63 11.76 31.47 -6.02
N GLY A 64 10.59 30.85 -6.15
CA GLY A 64 9.88 30.23 -5.04
C GLY A 64 8.98 31.15 -4.21
N ASN A 65 8.93 32.46 -4.50
CA ASN A 65 8.03 33.41 -3.86
C ASN A 65 7.16 34.15 -4.88
N TYR A 66 5.85 34.05 -4.71
CA TYR A 66 4.86 34.53 -5.66
C TYR A 66 3.78 35.32 -4.93
N ARG A 67 3.18 36.27 -5.65
CA ARG A 67 2.00 37.01 -5.20
C ARG A 67 0.94 36.97 -6.29
N VAL A 68 -0.27 36.55 -5.92
CA VAL A 68 -1.46 36.58 -6.77
C VAL A 68 -2.41 37.64 -6.23
N ARG A 69 -2.82 38.60 -7.06
CA ARG A 69 -3.85 39.59 -6.69
C ARG A 69 -5.14 39.36 -7.47
N LEU A 70 -6.27 39.36 -6.76
CA LEU A 70 -7.64 39.38 -7.28
C LEU A 70 -8.38 40.55 -6.61
N GLY A 71 -8.60 41.64 -7.34
CA GLY A 71 -9.16 42.87 -6.76
C GLY A 71 -8.34 43.38 -5.56
N ASP A 72 -9.00 43.54 -4.41
CA ASP A 72 -8.38 43.98 -3.15
C ASP A 72 -7.81 42.82 -2.31
N SER A 73 -7.93 41.58 -2.79
CA SER A 73 -7.48 40.37 -2.10
C SER A 73 -6.12 39.92 -2.63
N CYS A 74 -5.29 39.41 -1.73
CA CYS A 74 -3.92 39.00 -2.06
C CYS A 74 -3.67 37.58 -1.54
N LEU A 75 -3.08 36.73 -2.37
CA LEU A 75 -2.56 35.42 -2.00
C LEU A 75 -1.05 35.42 -2.20
N GLU A 76 -0.30 35.17 -1.13
CA GLU A 76 1.15 35.05 -1.18
C GLU A 76 1.56 33.58 -1.00
N ILE A 77 2.53 33.16 -1.80
CA ILE A 77 3.13 31.84 -1.76
C ILE A 77 4.60 32.06 -1.52
N ARG A 78 5.14 31.55 -0.41
CA ARG A 78 6.55 31.69 -0.05
C ARG A 78 7.13 30.31 0.13
N SER A 79 8.36 30.09 -0.34
CA SER A 79 9.00 28.78 -0.14
C SER A 79 10.47 28.87 0.18
N ARG A 80 10.95 27.85 0.90
CA ARG A 80 12.37 27.67 1.21
C ARG A 80 12.77 26.21 1.05
N PRO A 81 14.03 25.92 0.71
CA PRO A 81 14.54 24.55 0.75
C PRO A 81 14.52 24.02 2.19
N LEU A 82 14.24 22.72 2.30
CA LEU A 82 14.46 21.93 3.50
C LEU A 82 15.80 21.18 3.36
N PRO A 83 16.47 20.86 4.47
CA PRO A 83 17.63 19.97 4.43
C PRO A 83 17.28 18.63 3.80
N ASP A 84 18.26 17.98 3.18
CA ASP A 84 18.10 16.62 2.68
C ASP A 84 17.70 15.70 3.84
N VAL A 85 16.55 15.06 3.69
CA VAL A 85 16.05 14.02 4.58
C VAL A 85 16.40 12.63 4.04
N ALA A 86 16.25 11.60 4.87
CA ALA A 86 16.36 10.21 4.42
C ALA A 86 15.49 9.99 3.17
N PRO A 87 15.88 9.06 2.26
CA PRO A 87 15.07 8.79 1.08
C PRO A 87 13.66 8.35 1.50
N ASP A 88 12.65 8.95 0.86
CA ASP A 88 11.25 8.52 0.97
C ASP A 88 10.96 7.40 -0.05
N THR A 89 11.98 6.58 -0.32
CA THR A 89 11.93 5.37 -1.16
C THR A 89 12.77 4.25 -0.53
N LEU A 90 12.53 3.00 -0.93
CA LEU A 90 13.24 1.83 -0.41
C LEU A 90 14.73 1.79 -0.78
N ASP A 91 15.12 2.39 -1.91
CA ASP A 91 16.51 2.57 -2.33
C ASP A 91 16.95 4.03 -2.15
N HIS A 92 18.23 4.25 -1.85
CA HIS A 92 18.77 5.62 -1.74
C HIS A 92 18.92 6.27 -3.13
N ILE A 93 18.41 7.50 -3.27
CA ILE A 93 18.57 8.32 -4.47
C ILE A 93 19.64 9.39 -4.23
N LEU A 94 20.64 9.45 -5.10
CA LEU A 94 21.72 10.43 -5.04
C LEU A 94 21.89 11.15 -6.40
N PRO A 95 21.96 12.50 -6.42
CA PRO A 95 21.71 13.39 -5.29
C PRO A 95 20.23 13.34 -4.85
N ALA A 96 19.93 13.75 -3.62
CA ALA A 96 18.55 13.80 -3.15
C ALA A 96 17.72 14.75 -4.04
N ALA A 97 16.43 14.43 -4.25
CA ALA A 97 15.53 15.21 -5.10
C ALA A 97 15.23 16.63 -4.57
N GLY A 98 15.73 16.97 -3.38
CA GLY A 98 15.46 18.23 -2.69
C GLY A 98 14.01 18.32 -2.20
N SER A 99 13.81 18.91 -1.03
CA SER A 99 12.48 19.18 -0.48
C SER A 99 12.32 20.66 -0.20
N ARG A 100 11.09 21.15 -0.21
CA ARG A 100 10.76 22.54 0.09
C ARG A 100 9.61 22.61 1.08
N ARG A 101 9.67 23.62 1.94
CA ARG A 101 8.52 24.12 2.69
C ARG A 101 7.89 25.24 1.88
N VAL A 102 6.59 25.16 1.65
CA VAL A 102 5.79 26.19 1.02
C VAL A 102 4.76 26.68 2.04
N LEU A 103 4.66 27.98 2.17
CA LEU A 103 3.64 28.67 2.94
C LEU A 103 2.70 29.38 1.97
N LEU A 104 1.41 29.09 2.09
CA LEU A 104 0.34 29.82 1.42
C LEU A 104 -0.35 30.70 2.43
N THR A 105 -0.56 31.97 2.10
CA THR A 105 -1.26 32.92 2.96
C THR A 105 -2.14 33.83 2.15
N THR A 106 -3.29 34.21 2.69
CA THR A 106 -4.15 35.26 2.13
C THR A 106 -4.12 36.51 2.98
N SER A 107 -4.31 37.67 2.38
CA SER A 107 -4.57 38.93 3.08
C SER A 107 -5.63 39.76 2.34
N GLY A 108 -6.32 40.62 3.09
CA GLY A 108 -7.47 41.39 2.58
C GLY A 108 -8.81 40.62 2.70
N PRO A 109 -9.85 41.04 1.95
CA PRO A 109 -11.13 40.33 1.91
C PRO A 109 -10.97 38.86 1.47
N LEU A 110 -11.85 37.98 1.95
CA LEU A 110 -11.87 36.55 1.61
C LEU A 110 -13.16 36.14 0.86
N PRO A 111 -13.35 36.61 -0.38
CA PRO A 111 -14.44 36.18 -1.23
C PRO A 111 -14.29 34.69 -1.63
N ASP A 112 -15.38 34.09 -2.09
CA ASP A 112 -15.46 32.64 -2.37
C ASP A 112 -14.48 32.19 -3.46
N ASP A 113 -14.16 33.06 -4.43
CA ASP A 113 -13.19 32.81 -5.50
C ASP A 113 -11.75 32.72 -4.96
N ILE A 114 -11.35 33.59 -4.02
CA ILE A 114 -10.06 33.48 -3.32
C ILE A 114 -9.99 32.22 -2.48
N ARG A 115 -11.08 31.85 -1.79
CA ARG A 115 -11.13 30.60 -1.00
C ARG A 115 -10.98 29.38 -1.90
N ALA A 116 -11.69 29.36 -3.03
CA ALA A 116 -11.58 28.29 -4.02
C ALA A 116 -10.17 28.20 -4.63
N LEU A 117 -9.56 29.34 -4.96
CA LEU A 117 -8.19 29.40 -5.46
C LEU A 117 -7.18 28.88 -4.42
N PHE A 118 -7.32 29.29 -3.16
CA PHE A 118 -6.48 28.82 -2.06
C PHE A 118 -6.56 27.30 -1.89
N VAL A 119 -7.78 26.74 -1.87
CA VAL A 119 -8.02 25.29 -1.76
C VAL A 119 -7.43 24.55 -2.97
N SER A 120 -7.68 25.04 -4.19
CA SER A 120 -7.16 24.40 -5.41
C SER A 120 -5.62 24.40 -5.47
N LEU A 121 -4.98 25.51 -5.08
CA LEU A 121 -3.53 25.58 -4.96
C LEU A 121 -3.00 24.61 -3.90
N LEU A 122 -3.62 24.58 -2.72
CA LEU A 122 -3.24 23.67 -1.64
C LEU A 122 -3.31 22.20 -2.09
N GLU A 123 -4.39 21.79 -2.75
CA GLU A 123 -4.58 20.44 -3.27
C GLU A 123 -3.51 20.08 -4.32
N LYS A 124 -3.33 20.92 -5.35
CA LYS A 124 -2.34 20.63 -6.41
C LYS A 124 -0.90 20.65 -5.90
N LEU A 125 -0.57 21.55 -4.96
CA LEU A 125 0.76 21.60 -4.34
C LEU A 125 1.02 20.40 -3.43
N THR A 126 0.01 19.96 -2.68
CA THR A 126 0.10 18.75 -1.86
C THR A 126 0.36 17.53 -2.74
N LEU A 127 -0.40 17.37 -3.82
CA LEU A 127 -0.19 16.29 -4.79
C LEU A 127 1.20 16.36 -5.43
N ARG A 128 1.62 17.54 -5.92
CA ARG A 128 2.96 17.69 -6.50
C ARG A 128 4.05 17.35 -5.51
N GLY A 129 3.94 17.82 -4.26
CA GLY A 129 4.93 17.59 -3.22
C GLY A 129 5.04 16.13 -2.76
N GLN A 130 4.00 15.33 -2.96
CA GLN A 130 3.97 13.89 -2.66
C GLN A 130 4.43 13.03 -3.84
N CYS A 131 4.31 13.52 -5.07
CA CYS A 131 4.64 12.76 -6.26
C CYS A 131 6.13 12.36 -6.30
N TYR A 132 6.42 11.13 -6.71
CA TYR A 132 7.79 10.68 -6.94
C TYR A 132 8.46 11.48 -8.06
N SER A 133 9.74 11.77 -7.87
CA SER A 133 10.62 12.31 -8.91
C SER A 133 10.98 11.24 -9.96
N GLU A 134 11.44 11.66 -11.13
CA GLU A 134 11.93 10.74 -12.18
C GLU A 134 13.03 9.81 -11.66
N ALA A 135 13.98 10.32 -10.87
CA ALA A 135 15.06 9.53 -10.30
C ALA A 135 14.58 8.46 -9.31
N GLU A 136 13.53 8.77 -8.52
CA GLU A 136 12.87 7.81 -7.63
C GLU A 136 12.15 6.73 -8.44
N ILE A 137 11.43 7.11 -9.50
CA ILE A 137 10.76 6.16 -10.40
C ILE A 137 11.75 5.23 -11.09
N ASP A 138 12.83 5.78 -11.63
CA ASP A 138 13.89 4.97 -12.23
C ASP A 138 14.48 3.97 -11.23
N SER A 139 14.59 4.36 -9.95
CA SER A 139 15.07 3.46 -8.91
C SER A 139 14.09 2.35 -8.58
N ILE A 140 12.79 2.67 -8.49
CA ILE A 140 11.72 1.67 -8.30
C ILE A 140 11.75 0.66 -9.45
N VAL A 141 11.85 1.12 -10.70
CA VAL A 141 11.93 0.24 -11.88
C VAL A 141 13.20 -0.61 -11.86
N ARG A 142 14.37 -0.02 -11.58
CA ARG A 142 15.64 -0.78 -11.46
C ARG A 142 15.63 -1.81 -10.33
N ALA A 143 14.84 -1.59 -9.28
CA ALA A 143 14.68 -2.54 -8.20
C ALA A 143 13.77 -3.74 -8.56
N MET A 144 13.23 -3.77 -9.78
CA MET A 144 12.34 -4.82 -10.29
C MET A 144 12.79 -5.37 -11.66
N PRO A 145 14.01 -5.95 -11.75
CA PRO A 145 14.60 -6.43 -13.00
C PRO A 145 13.82 -7.56 -13.70
N LEU A 146 13.11 -8.43 -12.97
CA LEU A 146 12.28 -9.48 -13.56
C LEU A 146 11.01 -8.88 -14.18
N VAL A 147 10.35 -7.94 -13.50
CA VAL A 147 9.23 -7.21 -14.15
C VAL A 147 9.71 -6.57 -15.45
N ASP A 148 10.87 -5.90 -15.44
CA ASP A 148 11.42 -5.31 -16.65
C ASP A 148 11.72 -6.33 -17.75
N ARG A 149 12.36 -7.46 -17.39
CA ARG A 149 12.63 -8.57 -18.30
C ARG A 149 11.37 -9.14 -18.96
N TYR A 150 10.27 -9.23 -18.22
CA TYR A 150 9.02 -9.85 -18.70
C TYR A 150 7.99 -8.85 -19.25
N ALA A 151 8.27 -7.55 -19.16
CA ALA A 151 7.51 -6.46 -19.78
C ALA A 151 7.70 -6.38 -21.31
N THR A 152 7.82 -7.54 -21.96
CA THR A 152 7.81 -7.64 -23.42
C THR A 152 6.42 -7.30 -23.96
N LYS A 153 6.37 -6.62 -25.11
CA LYS A 153 5.11 -6.22 -25.75
C LYS A 153 4.20 -7.42 -26.01
N GLU A 154 2.96 -7.32 -25.55
CA GLU A 154 1.85 -8.22 -25.84
C GLU A 154 0.76 -7.40 -26.55
N PRO A 155 0.61 -7.55 -27.87
CA PRO A 155 -0.37 -6.78 -28.65
C PRO A 155 -1.79 -6.85 -28.09
N ALA A 156 -2.17 -7.98 -27.49
CA ALA A 156 -3.50 -8.13 -26.91
C ALA A 156 -3.78 -7.10 -25.83
N LEU A 157 -2.79 -6.65 -25.03
CA LEU A 157 -2.99 -5.68 -23.95
C LEU A 157 -3.50 -4.31 -24.43
N ALA A 158 -3.22 -3.94 -25.68
CA ALA A 158 -3.67 -2.67 -26.24
C ALA A 158 -5.21 -2.59 -26.34
N ASP A 159 -5.90 -3.74 -26.39
CA ASP A 159 -7.36 -3.84 -26.46
C ASP A 159 -8.03 -3.88 -25.07
N TRP A 160 -7.26 -3.71 -23.99
CA TRP A 160 -7.76 -3.80 -22.62
C TRP A 160 -7.66 -2.46 -21.88
N ALA A 161 -8.55 -2.31 -20.91
CA ALA A 161 -8.47 -1.40 -19.80
C ALA A 161 -8.18 -2.19 -18.52
N LEU A 162 -7.48 -1.59 -17.57
CA LEU A 162 -7.09 -2.23 -16.32
C LEU A 162 -7.71 -1.51 -15.13
N ILE A 163 -8.36 -2.28 -14.26
CA ILE A 163 -8.62 -1.88 -12.87
C ILE A 163 -7.64 -2.65 -11.99
N PHE A 164 -6.76 -1.93 -11.30
CA PHE A 164 -5.75 -2.49 -10.40
C PHE A 164 -6.07 -2.12 -8.97
N ARG A 165 -6.57 -3.07 -8.17
CA ARG A 165 -6.90 -2.86 -6.76
C ARG A 165 -5.92 -3.61 -5.87
N ASP A 166 -5.09 -2.88 -5.14
CA ASP A 166 -4.02 -3.47 -4.32
C ASP A 166 -3.55 -2.51 -3.21
N HIS A 167 -2.59 -2.95 -2.41
CA HIS A 167 -1.81 -2.11 -1.51
C HIS A 167 -1.02 -1.07 -2.29
N TYR A 168 -1.08 0.19 -1.85
CA TYR A 168 -0.28 1.26 -2.45
C TYR A 168 1.12 1.28 -1.83
N VAL A 169 2.06 0.65 -2.53
CA VAL A 169 3.47 0.53 -2.19
C VAL A 169 4.31 0.74 -3.45
N GLU A 170 5.61 0.96 -3.31
CA GLU A 170 6.49 1.23 -4.47
C GLU A 170 6.41 0.18 -5.58
N ASN A 171 6.35 -1.11 -5.22
CA ASN A 171 6.28 -2.16 -6.22
C ASN A 171 4.99 -2.15 -7.06
N SER A 172 3.94 -1.43 -6.62
CA SER A 172 2.72 -1.20 -7.41
C SER A 172 3.00 -0.23 -8.57
N VAL A 173 3.83 0.79 -8.34
CA VAL A 173 4.30 1.72 -9.37
C VAL A 173 5.15 0.98 -10.41
N GLY A 174 6.16 0.24 -9.95
CA GLY A 174 7.03 -0.53 -10.84
C GLY A 174 6.28 -1.58 -11.67
N PHE A 175 5.26 -2.23 -11.07
CA PHE A 175 4.40 -3.18 -11.77
C PHE A 175 3.54 -2.53 -12.88
N LEU A 176 2.85 -1.43 -12.59
CA LEU A 176 2.00 -0.77 -13.59
C LEU A 176 2.81 -0.18 -14.75
N LEU A 177 4.00 0.39 -14.47
CA LEU A 177 4.94 0.77 -15.53
C LEU A 177 5.41 -0.44 -16.36
N GLY A 178 5.54 -1.61 -15.74
CA GLY A 178 5.79 -2.86 -16.46
C GLY A 178 4.63 -3.28 -17.38
N MET A 179 3.38 -3.11 -16.94
CA MET A 179 2.18 -3.34 -17.76
C MET A 179 2.13 -2.38 -18.96
N GLU A 180 2.47 -1.10 -18.77
CA GLU A 180 2.59 -0.12 -19.86
C GLU A 180 3.66 -0.51 -20.88
N ARG A 181 4.86 -0.88 -20.41
CA ARG A 181 5.95 -1.37 -21.29
C ARG A 181 5.51 -2.60 -22.08
N ALA A 182 4.67 -3.44 -21.49
CA ALA A 182 4.06 -4.59 -22.15
C ALA A 182 2.92 -4.23 -23.14
N GLY A 183 2.45 -2.98 -23.19
CA GLY A 183 1.52 -2.50 -24.20
C GLY A 183 0.15 -2.04 -23.68
N LEU A 184 -0.06 -1.98 -22.36
CA LEU A 184 -1.27 -1.40 -21.77
C LEU A 184 -1.30 0.12 -22.01
N ASP A 185 -2.45 0.66 -22.40
CA ASP A 185 -2.64 2.10 -22.59
C ASP A 185 -2.80 2.82 -21.24
N PRO A 186 -1.92 3.78 -20.87
CA PRO A 186 -1.98 4.45 -19.57
C PRO A 186 -3.28 5.23 -19.33
N ASN A 187 -3.98 5.65 -20.39
CA ASN A 187 -5.27 6.35 -20.25
C ASN A 187 -6.41 5.42 -19.80
N TRP A 188 -6.17 4.11 -19.84
CA TRP A 188 -7.13 3.07 -19.48
C TRP A 188 -6.66 2.28 -18.26
N VAL A 189 -6.17 3.01 -17.25
CA VAL A 189 -5.77 2.46 -15.96
C VAL A 189 -6.53 3.15 -14.83
N PHE A 190 -7.22 2.36 -14.01
CA PHE A 190 -7.79 2.80 -12.75
C PHE A 190 -7.14 2.03 -11.60
N ALA A 191 -6.26 2.69 -10.85
CA ALA A 191 -5.66 2.15 -9.65
C ALA A 191 -6.53 2.44 -8.40
N LEU A 192 -6.71 1.45 -7.53
CA LEU A 192 -7.51 1.57 -6.31
C LEU A 192 -6.71 1.07 -5.12
N SER A 193 -6.51 1.94 -4.13
CA SER A 193 -5.95 1.54 -2.85
C SER A 193 -7.00 0.77 -2.05
N LYS A 194 -6.64 -0.40 -1.53
CA LYS A 194 -7.52 -1.20 -0.65
C LYS A 194 -7.60 -0.69 0.80
N GLY A 195 -7.06 0.49 1.09
CA GLY A 195 -7.25 1.21 2.34
C GLY A 195 -6.27 0.90 3.46
N ASP A 196 -5.26 0.05 3.25
CA ASP A 196 -4.24 -0.16 4.28
C ASP A 196 -3.36 1.07 4.47
N ARG A 197 -2.88 1.25 5.70
CA ARG A 197 -2.08 2.41 6.09
C ARG A 197 -0.59 2.27 5.71
N THR A 198 -0.28 1.91 4.48
CA THR A 198 1.13 1.82 4.03
C THR A 198 1.82 3.18 4.07
N LEU A 199 3.15 3.14 4.24
CA LEU A 199 3.97 4.32 4.55
C LEU A 199 3.88 5.39 3.46
N HIS A 200 4.09 5.02 2.19
CA HIS A 200 4.09 5.96 1.06
C HIS A 200 2.80 5.93 0.21
N ARG A 201 1.65 5.50 0.76
CA ARG A 201 0.39 5.40 0.00
C ARG A 201 -0.01 6.69 -0.71
N SER A 202 0.17 7.83 -0.04
CA SER A 202 -0.18 9.14 -0.60
C SER A 202 0.76 9.52 -1.75
N ARG A 203 2.04 9.12 -1.68
CA ARG A 203 3.00 9.34 -2.76
C ARG A 203 2.67 8.50 -3.99
N VAL A 204 2.33 7.23 -3.78
CA VAL A 204 1.87 6.33 -4.85
C VAL A 204 0.60 6.88 -5.52
N HIS A 205 -0.39 7.30 -4.72
CA HIS A 205 -1.61 7.93 -5.21
C HIS A 205 -1.35 9.20 -6.02
N ALA A 206 -0.56 10.13 -5.46
CA ALA A 206 -0.20 11.37 -6.13
C ALA A 206 0.56 11.13 -7.44
N TRP A 207 1.47 10.14 -7.44
CA TRP A 207 2.19 9.77 -8.65
C TRP A 207 1.27 9.17 -9.71
N PHE A 208 0.33 8.28 -9.36
CA PHE A 208 -0.64 7.75 -10.31
C PHE A 208 -1.49 8.84 -10.97
N LEU A 209 -2.01 9.79 -10.19
CA LEU A 209 -2.76 10.93 -10.73
C LEU A 209 -1.89 11.79 -11.65
N ASN A 210 -0.65 12.08 -11.25
CA ASN A 210 0.28 12.89 -12.04
C ASN A 210 0.71 12.19 -13.34
N HIS A 211 0.86 10.86 -13.32
CA HIS A 211 1.21 10.06 -14.49
C HIS A 211 0.06 9.90 -15.48
N GLY A 212 -1.18 10.18 -15.05
CA GLY A 212 -2.38 10.19 -15.89
C GLY A 212 -3.34 9.02 -15.64
N TYR A 213 -3.11 8.20 -14.62
CA TYR A 213 -4.07 7.19 -14.20
C TYR A 213 -5.23 7.80 -13.44
N LEU A 214 -6.37 7.13 -13.45
CA LEU A 214 -7.35 7.32 -12.38
C LEU A 214 -6.82 6.64 -11.12
N SER A 215 -6.94 7.30 -9.97
CA SER A 215 -6.60 6.71 -8.69
C SER A 215 -7.58 7.07 -7.60
N ASP A 216 -7.92 6.10 -6.75
CA ASP A 216 -8.85 6.30 -5.63
C ASP A 216 -8.63 5.29 -4.49
N VAL A 217 -9.46 5.34 -3.44
CA VAL A 217 -9.44 4.37 -2.33
C VAL A 217 -10.76 3.61 -2.26
N LEU A 218 -10.69 2.28 -2.30
CA LEU A 218 -11.82 1.38 -2.07
C LEU A 218 -11.46 0.38 -0.96
N ASP A 219 -11.67 0.81 0.29
CA ASP A 219 -11.31 0.04 1.48
C ASP A 219 -12.24 -1.16 1.70
N ASN A 220 -11.64 -2.26 2.17
CA ASN A 220 -12.35 -3.44 2.66
C ASN A 220 -13.34 -3.13 3.79
N SER A 221 -13.08 -2.11 4.62
CA SER A 221 -13.91 -1.75 5.78
C SER A 221 -15.35 -1.38 5.42
N VAL A 222 -15.57 -0.86 4.21
CA VAL A 222 -16.88 -0.41 3.73
C VAL A 222 -17.83 -1.57 3.47
N ILE A 223 -17.28 -2.75 3.19
CA ILE A 223 -18.04 -3.93 2.78
C ILE A 223 -18.08 -4.98 3.90
N ASN A 224 -17.20 -4.87 4.89
CA ASN A 224 -17.30 -5.64 6.12
C ASN A 224 -18.28 -5.01 7.14
N ASP A 225 -19.05 -3.97 6.75
CA ASP A 225 -19.96 -3.19 7.60
C ASP A 225 -19.31 -2.53 8.82
N THR A 226 -18.00 -2.33 8.80
CA THR A 226 -17.25 -1.69 9.89
C THR A 226 -16.98 -0.21 9.65
N ALA A 227 -17.29 0.31 8.46
CA ALA A 227 -17.06 1.70 8.10
C ALA A 227 -18.19 2.63 8.58
N ASP A 228 -17.85 3.89 8.86
CA ASP A 228 -18.85 4.92 9.16
C ASP A 228 -19.65 5.35 7.91
N THR A 229 -20.73 6.10 8.13
CA THR A 229 -21.64 6.53 7.05
C THR A 229 -20.93 7.39 5.99
N ALA A 230 -19.92 8.17 6.36
CA ALA A 230 -19.18 9.00 5.41
C ALA A 230 -18.27 8.16 4.52
N ALA A 231 -17.56 7.19 5.11
CA ALA A 231 -16.74 6.23 4.39
C ALA A 231 -17.58 5.33 3.46
N GLN A 232 -18.79 4.93 3.89
CA GLN A 232 -19.76 4.24 3.06
C GLN A 232 -20.20 5.08 1.85
N ALA A 233 -20.60 6.34 2.08
CA ALA A 233 -21.01 7.24 1.01
C ALA A 233 -19.87 7.52 0.01
N TYR A 234 -18.65 7.67 0.51
CA TYR A 234 -17.46 7.86 -0.32
C TYR A 234 -17.23 6.65 -1.24
N ALA A 235 -17.26 5.44 -0.68
CA ALA A 235 -17.07 4.22 -1.46
C ALA A 235 -18.16 4.02 -2.52
N LEU A 236 -19.42 4.36 -2.23
CA LEU A 236 -20.48 4.35 -3.24
C LEU A 236 -20.14 5.28 -4.41
N GLY A 237 -19.59 6.46 -4.13
CA GLY A 237 -19.09 7.38 -5.16
C GLY A 237 -17.92 6.81 -5.96
N VAL A 238 -17.00 6.10 -5.31
CA VAL A 238 -15.89 5.39 -5.97
C VAL A 238 -16.43 4.29 -6.88
N ASN A 239 -17.38 3.48 -6.40
CA ASN A 239 -18.00 2.41 -7.19
C ASN A 239 -18.64 2.95 -8.47
N GLU A 240 -19.34 4.09 -8.38
CA GLU A 240 -19.92 4.72 -9.56
C GLU A 240 -18.83 5.21 -10.55
N ARG A 241 -17.70 5.73 -10.06
CA ARG A 241 -16.55 6.06 -10.92
C ARG A 241 -15.98 4.81 -11.59
N VAL A 242 -15.88 3.69 -10.88
CA VAL A 242 -15.40 2.42 -11.44
C VAL A 242 -16.37 1.91 -12.50
N ASN A 243 -17.68 1.93 -12.24
CA ASN A 243 -18.70 1.59 -13.24
C ASN A 243 -18.64 2.52 -14.47
N ALA A 244 -18.47 3.83 -14.26
CA ALA A 244 -18.31 4.77 -15.37
C ALA A 244 -17.07 4.47 -16.22
N PHE A 245 -15.94 4.13 -15.60
CA PHE A 245 -14.72 3.71 -16.28
C PHE A 245 -14.95 2.44 -17.12
N ILE A 246 -15.63 1.43 -16.56
CA ILE A 246 -15.97 0.19 -17.28
C ILE A 246 -16.83 0.50 -18.52
N ARG A 247 -17.90 1.29 -18.36
CA ARG A 247 -18.77 1.70 -19.49
C ARG A 247 -17.98 2.44 -20.57
N GLN A 248 -17.09 3.34 -20.18
CA GLN A 248 -16.26 4.09 -21.13
C GLN A 248 -15.28 3.18 -21.88
N ALA A 249 -14.66 2.22 -21.18
CA ALA A 249 -13.75 1.25 -21.79
C ALA A 249 -14.48 0.40 -22.84
N HIS A 250 -15.63 -0.16 -22.48
CA HIS A 250 -16.47 -0.94 -23.39
C HIS A 250 -16.97 -0.11 -24.58
N ALA A 251 -17.38 1.14 -24.35
CA ALA A 251 -17.78 2.05 -25.43
C ALA A 251 -16.63 2.40 -26.39
N ALA A 252 -15.39 2.40 -25.88
CA ALA A 252 -14.18 2.54 -26.68
C ALA A 252 -13.72 1.22 -27.36
N GLY A 253 -14.50 0.14 -27.24
CA GLY A 253 -14.21 -1.16 -27.83
C GLY A 253 -13.16 -1.97 -27.07
N ARG A 254 -12.87 -1.62 -25.81
CA ARG A 254 -11.89 -2.31 -24.96
C ARG A 254 -12.57 -3.32 -24.06
N LYS A 255 -11.83 -4.35 -23.66
CA LYS A 255 -12.21 -5.27 -22.56
C LYS A 255 -11.69 -4.73 -21.23
N VAL A 256 -12.25 -5.16 -20.11
CA VAL A 256 -11.81 -4.76 -18.77
C VAL A 256 -11.20 -5.93 -18.01
N LEU A 257 -9.92 -5.78 -17.67
CA LEU A 257 -9.18 -6.66 -16.78
C LEU A 257 -9.20 -6.10 -15.36
N VAL A 258 -9.52 -6.95 -14.38
CA VAL A 258 -9.39 -6.63 -12.96
C VAL A 258 -8.23 -7.41 -12.35
N ILE A 259 -7.28 -6.73 -11.71
CA ILE A 259 -6.28 -7.37 -10.84
C ILE A 259 -6.64 -6.94 -9.42
N ASP A 260 -7.08 -7.88 -8.58
CA ASP A 260 -7.66 -7.57 -7.27
C ASP A 260 -6.96 -8.32 -6.14
N ASP A 261 -6.59 -7.57 -5.11
CA ASP A 261 -6.19 -8.08 -3.81
C ASP A 261 -7.39 -8.04 -2.85
N GLY A 262 -8.16 -9.13 -2.87
CA GLY A 262 -9.28 -9.32 -1.94
C GLY A 262 -10.61 -9.72 -2.58
N GLY A 263 -10.70 -9.93 -3.89
CA GLY A 263 -11.90 -10.49 -4.54
C GLY A 263 -13.16 -9.63 -4.36
N LEU A 264 -12.97 -8.32 -4.33
CA LEU A 264 -14.02 -7.33 -4.16
C LEU A 264 -14.70 -7.00 -5.48
N LEU A 265 -13.88 -6.79 -6.50
CA LEU A 265 -14.28 -6.43 -7.85
C LEU A 265 -14.32 -7.68 -8.75
N ALA A 266 -13.60 -8.74 -8.39
CA ALA A 266 -13.47 -9.97 -9.19
C ALA A 266 -14.61 -10.99 -9.02
N GLN A 267 -15.76 -10.62 -8.44
CA GLN A 267 -16.86 -11.56 -8.12
C GLN A 267 -17.69 -12.00 -9.33
N GLY A 268 -17.53 -11.36 -10.49
CA GLY A 268 -18.37 -11.61 -11.67
C GLY A 268 -19.73 -10.92 -11.58
N TYR A 269 -20.48 -10.94 -12.70
CA TYR A 269 -21.79 -10.26 -12.80
C TYR A 269 -22.89 -11.03 -12.03
N GLY A 270 -23.77 -10.30 -11.32
CA GLY A 270 -25.01 -10.84 -10.74
C GLY A 270 -24.95 -11.27 -9.27
N ALA A 271 -23.80 -11.16 -8.62
CA ALA A 271 -23.76 -11.15 -7.15
C ALA A 271 -24.33 -9.80 -6.66
N ASP A 272 -24.87 -9.74 -5.44
CA ASP A 272 -25.18 -8.48 -4.71
C ASP A 272 -23.87 -7.72 -4.38
N GLY A 273 -23.11 -7.39 -5.42
CA GLY A 273 -21.72 -6.95 -5.38
C GLY A 273 -21.56 -5.45 -5.55
N VAL A 274 -20.29 -5.04 -5.54
CA VAL A 274 -19.84 -3.64 -5.53
C VAL A 274 -20.02 -2.95 -6.89
N LEU A 275 -20.03 -3.73 -7.97
CA LEU A 275 -20.11 -3.25 -9.35
C LEU A 275 -21.44 -3.63 -10.00
N THR A 276 -21.96 -2.75 -10.85
CA THR A 276 -23.17 -3.00 -11.66
C THR A 276 -22.83 -3.30 -13.12
N GLU A 277 -21.62 -2.96 -13.55
CA GLU A 277 -21.13 -3.17 -14.90
C GLU A 277 -20.38 -4.50 -15.01
N TYR A 278 -20.40 -5.09 -16.22
CA TYR A 278 -19.69 -6.34 -16.49
C TYR A 278 -18.18 -6.11 -16.63
N ILE A 279 -17.36 -6.99 -16.07
CA ILE A 279 -15.92 -7.06 -16.31
C ILE A 279 -15.61 -8.30 -17.13
N ASP A 280 -14.56 -8.28 -17.95
CA ASP A 280 -14.28 -9.36 -18.89
C ASP A 280 -13.46 -10.49 -18.26
N ALA A 281 -12.54 -10.17 -17.34
CA ALA A 281 -11.65 -11.15 -16.71
C ALA A 281 -11.03 -10.62 -15.42
N ALA A 282 -10.53 -11.51 -14.57
CA ALA A 282 -9.78 -11.10 -13.38
C ALA A 282 -8.57 -11.96 -13.01
N LEU A 283 -7.65 -11.38 -12.24
CA LEU A 283 -6.62 -12.08 -11.46
C LEU A 283 -6.91 -11.83 -9.97
N GLU A 284 -7.09 -12.89 -9.18
CA GLU A 284 -7.24 -12.78 -7.73
C GLU A 284 -5.92 -13.09 -7.01
N LEU A 285 -5.44 -12.14 -6.20
CA LEU A 285 -4.13 -12.19 -5.56
C LEU A 285 -4.13 -12.83 -4.17
N THR A 286 -5.30 -13.03 -3.53
CA THR A 286 -5.40 -13.53 -2.15
C THR A 286 -6.34 -14.71 -1.95
N VAL A 287 -6.04 -15.55 -0.96
CA VAL A 287 -6.91 -16.67 -0.56
C VAL A 287 -8.24 -16.16 0.00
N SER A 288 -8.23 -15.04 0.73
CA SER A 288 -9.47 -14.43 1.24
C SER A 288 -10.36 -13.93 0.10
N GLY A 289 -9.78 -13.36 -0.96
CA GLY A 289 -10.53 -12.99 -2.16
C GLY A 289 -11.09 -14.20 -2.90
N LEU A 290 -10.34 -15.31 -3.02
CA LEU A 290 -10.89 -16.55 -3.57
C LEU A 290 -12.08 -17.07 -2.76
N LYS A 291 -11.99 -17.05 -1.41
CA LYS A 291 -13.12 -17.42 -0.54
C LYS A 291 -14.32 -16.51 -0.78
N ARG A 292 -14.08 -15.21 -0.93
CA ARG A 292 -15.13 -14.21 -1.21
C ARG A 292 -15.80 -14.48 -2.55
N ILE A 293 -15.04 -14.71 -3.61
CA ILE A 293 -15.57 -15.05 -4.95
C ILE A 293 -16.36 -16.36 -4.89
N ALA A 294 -15.85 -17.40 -4.23
CA ALA A 294 -16.52 -18.69 -4.13
C ALA A 294 -17.80 -18.67 -3.28
N ASN A 295 -17.90 -17.73 -2.34
CA ASN A 295 -19.08 -17.55 -1.49
C ASN A 295 -20.04 -16.46 -2.00
N ALA A 296 -19.71 -15.77 -3.10
CA ALA A 296 -20.58 -14.77 -3.69
C ALA A 296 -21.87 -15.45 -4.21
N PRO A 297 -23.04 -14.81 -4.05
CA PRO A 297 -24.28 -15.37 -4.57
C PRO A 297 -24.25 -15.42 -6.10
N GLY A 298 -24.69 -16.54 -6.67
CA GLY A 298 -24.73 -16.75 -8.13
C GLY A 298 -23.57 -17.61 -8.66
N GLU A 299 -23.51 -17.73 -9.99
CA GLU A 299 -22.44 -18.45 -10.69
C GLU A 299 -21.41 -17.46 -11.23
N LEU A 300 -20.12 -17.78 -11.06
CA LEU A 300 -19.03 -16.96 -11.58
C LEU A 300 -19.05 -16.99 -13.12
N SER A 301 -19.33 -15.84 -13.73
CA SER A 301 -19.57 -15.67 -15.17
C SER A 301 -18.34 -15.25 -15.99
N ILE A 302 -17.19 -15.13 -15.33
CA ILE A 302 -15.92 -14.67 -15.94
C ILE A 302 -14.80 -15.64 -15.61
N PRO A 303 -13.75 -15.73 -16.45
CA PRO A 303 -12.53 -16.42 -16.07
C PRO A 303 -11.75 -15.59 -15.04
N VAL A 304 -11.37 -16.23 -13.93
CA VAL A 304 -10.52 -15.63 -12.89
C VAL A 304 -9.27 -16.48 -12.71
N LEU A 305 -8.11 -15.91 -13.01
CA LEU A 305 -6.83 -16.55 -12.76
C LEU A 305 -6.48 -16.50 -11.26
N ASN A 306 -6.15 -17.66 -10.71
CA ASN A 306 -5.85 -17.86 -9.30
C ASN A 306 -4.36 -17.64 -9.02
N MET A 307 -3.95 -16.39 -8.84
CA MET A 307 -2.57 -16.06 -8.45
C MET A 307 -2.29 -16.45 -7.00
N ALA A 308 -3.29 -16.36 -6.12
CA ALA A 308 -3.16 -16.61 -4.69
C ALA A 308 -2.64 -18.02 -4.34
N ARG A 309 -3.05 -19.04 -5.10
CA ARG A 309 -2.64 -20.44 -4.91
C ARG A 309 -1.56 -20.92 -5.88
N SER A 310 -1.05 -20.04 -6.75
CA SER A 310 0.06 -20.36 -7.65
C SER A 310 1.28 -20.88 -6.88
N ARG A 311 2.06 -21.73 -7.55
CA ARG A 311 3.37 -22.17 -7.07
C ARG A 311 4.28 -20.98 -6.75
N LEU A 312 4.20 -19.92 -7.56
CA LEU A 312 4.95 -18.69 -7.35
C LEU A 312 4.61 -18.00 -6.03
N LYS A 313 3.31 -17.79 -5.73
CA LYS A 313 2.89 -17.17 -4.46
C LYS A 313 3.22 -18.05 -3.26
N THR A 314 2.93 -19.34 -3.35
CA THR A 314 3.07 -20.30 -2.24
C THR A 314 4.53 -20.62 -1.91
N MET A 315 5.41 -20.75 -2.90
CA MET A 315 6.81 -21.12 -2.67
C MET A 315 7.74 -19.92 -2.50
N LEU A 316 7.53 -18.81 -3.23
CA LEU A 316 8.38 -17.61 -3.14
C LEU A 316 7.69 -16.47 -2.38
N GLY A 317 6.48 -16.10 -2.78
CA GLY A 317 5.79 -14.92 -2.25
C GLY A 317 5.59 -14.94 -0.72
N TYR A 318 5.15 -16.06 -0.14
CA TYR A 318 4.92 -16.14 1.31
C TYR A 318 6.19 -16.07 2.17
N ASN A 319 7.37 -16.37 1.62
CA ASN A 319 8.62 -16.18 2.37
C ASN A 319 8.90 -14.68 2.56
N GLU A 320 8.69 -13.90 1.51
CA GLU A 320 8.88 -12.45 1.50
C GLU A 320 7.80 -11.72 2.32
N ILE A 321 6.57 -12.23 2.31
CA ILE A 321 5.50 -11.76 3.21
C ILE A 321 5.91 -12.01 4.68
N ALA A 322 6.38 -13.22 5.01
CA ALA A 322 6.79 -13.55 6.37
C ALA A 322 8.01 -12.73 6.83
N ASP A 323 8.99 -12.46 5.96
CA ASP A 323 10.09 -11.55 6.25
C ASP A 323 9.56 -10.14 6.58
N SER A 324 8.68 -9.61 5.73
CA SER A 324 8.04 -8.31 5.94
C SER A 324 7.32 -8.23 7.30
N CYS A 325 6.57 -9.27 7.68
CA CYS A 325 5.93 -9.41 8.98
C CYS A 325 6.93 -9.30 10.15
N VAL A 326 8.02 -10.07 10.10
CA VAL A 326 9.02 -10.09 11.18
C VAL A 326 9.82 -8.79 11.23
N ARG A 327 10.16 -8.23 10.07
CA ARG A 327 10.90 -6.96 9.97
C ARG A 327 10.05 -5.80 10.51
N ARG A 328 8.75 -5.77 10.21
CA ARG A 328 7.84 -4.77 10.78
C ARG A 328 7.63 -4.95 12.28
N LEU A 329 7.47 -6.18 12.78
CA LEU A 329 7.42 -6.44 14.23
C LEU A 329 8.62 -5.84 14.97
N ARG A 330 9.82 -6.05 14.43
CA ARG A 330 11.04 -5.48 15.01
C ARG A 330 11.12 -3.96 14.91
N ALA A 331 10.62 -3.39 13.82
CA ALA A 331 10.61 -1.95 13.61
C ALA A 331 9.61 -1.22 14.52
N ILE A 332 8.44 -1.81 14.78
CA ILE A 332 7.41 -1.20 15.64
C ILE A 332 7.66 -1.40 17.13
N LEU A 333 8.43 -2.44 17.50
CA LEU A 333 8.85 -2.73 18.88
C LEU A 333 10.38 -2.64 19.06
N PRO A 334 11.03 -1.49 18.79
CA PRO A 334 12.48 -1.38 18.78
C PRO A 334 13.11 -1.55 20.18
N GLY A 335 12.35 -1.28 21.25
CA GLY A 335 12.80 -1.41 22.64
C GLY A 335 12.61 -2.80 23.25
N GLU A 336 11.91 -3.70 22.56
CA GLU A 336 11.56 -5.01 23.11
C GLU A 336 12.62 -6.08 22.89
N LYS A 337 12.76 -6.97 23.87
CA LYS A 337 13.68 -8.12 23.79
C LYS A 337 12.94 -9.36 23.29
N PHE A 338 13.17 -9.72 22.04
CA PHE A 338 12.59 -10.92 21.41
C PHE A 338 13.33 -12.22 21.78
N ILE A 339 14.66 -12.20 21.74
CA ILE A 339 15.51 -13.38 21.92
C ILE A 339 15.24 -14.05 23.28
N GLY A 340 15.01 -15.36 23.29
CA GLY A 340 14.73 -16.17 24.48
C GLY A 340 13.35 -15.93 25.11
N ARG A 341 12.56 -14.99 24.59
CA ARG A 341 11.21 -14.73 25.06
C ARG A 341 10.19 -15.59 24.33
N HIS A 342 9.05 -15.79 25.00
CA HIS A 342 7.98 -16.64 24.50
C HIS A 342 7.01 -15.89 23.58
N VAL A 343 6.77 -16.46 22.40
CA VAL A 343 5.82 -15.98 21.39
C VAL A 343 4.79 -17.07 21.12
N LEU A 344 3.52 -16.69 21.10
CA LEU A 344 2.42 -17.58 20.73
C LEU A 344 1.97 -17.28 19.30
N ILE A 345 1.93 -18.30 18.44
CA ILE A 345 1.40 -18.21 17.08
C ILE A 345 0.01 -18.82 17.05
N LEU A 346 -0.98 -18.05 16.59
CA LEU A 346 -2.34 -18.49 16.36
C LEU A 346 -2.54 -18.68 14.85
N GLY A 347 -2.63 -19.94 14.43
CA GLY A 347 -2.65 -20.37 13.03
C GLY A 347 -1.27 -20.75 12.51
N PHE A 348 -1.10 -22.02 12.13
CA PHE A 348 0.11 -22.61 11.54
C PHE A 348 -0.08 -22.96 10.05
N GLY A 349 -0.88 -22.15 9.35
CA GLY A 349 -0.98 -22.20 7.89
C GLY A 349 0.26 -21.67 7.17
N THR A 350 0.13 -21.39 5.86
CA THR A 350 1.25 -20.98 4.99
C THR A 350 2.09 -19.82 5.56
N LEU A 351 1.43 -18.76 6.06
CA LEU A 351 2.10 -17.60 6.64
C LEU A 351 2.58 -17.88 8.08
N GLY A 352 1.68 -18.37 8.93
CA GLY A 352 1.96 -18.60 10.35
C GLY A 352 3.14 -19.53 10.59
N ALA A 353 3.27 -20.61 9.81
CA ALA A 353 4.42 -21.51 9.89
C ALA A 353 5.74 -20.80 9.59
N ARG A 354 5.80 -19.95 8.55
CA ARG A 354 7.01 -19.21 8.18
C ARG A 354 7.39 -18.17 9.23
N VAL A 355 6.41 -17.46 9.78
CA VAL A 355 6.63 -16.51 10.87
C VAL A 355 7.13 -17.25 12.14
N ALA A 356 6.56 -18.42 12.45
CA ALA A 356 7.02 -19.26 13.56
C ALA A 356 8.48 -19.69 13.40
N TYR A 357 8.87 -20.16 12.20
CA TYR A 357 10.26 -20.53 11.90
C TYR A 357 11.21 -19.33 11.99
N ALA A 358 10.82 -18.18 11.45
CA ALA A 358 11.65 -16.98 11.48
C ALA A 358 11.88 -16.50 12.91
N LEU A 359 10.84 -16.45 13.75
CA LEU A 359 10.97 -16.04 15.15
C LEU A 359 11.76 -17.05 15.98
N ARG A 360 11.59 -18.35 15.73
CA ARG A 360 12.43 -19.38 16.36
C ARG A 360 13.90 -19.23 15.96
N SER A 361 14.16 -18.91 14.68
CA SER A 361 15.53 -18.67 14.18
C SER A 361 16.15 -17.40 14.77
N LEU A 362 15.34 -16.40 15.11
CA LEU A 362 15.75 -15.24 15.90
C LEU A 362 16.03 -15.58 17.38
N GLY A 363 15.74 -16.81 17.81
CA GLY A 363 15.96 -17.28 19.18
C GLY A 363 14.74 -17.12 20.11
N CYS A 364 13.55 -16.79 19.61
CA CYS A 364 12.32 -16.83 20.40
C CYS A 364 11.95 -18.28 20.77
N ARG A 365 11.32 -18.45 21.92
CA ARG A 365 10.60 -19.68 22.25
C ARG A 365 9.21 -19.59 21.62
N VAL A 366 8.88 -20.45 20.67
CA VAL A 366 7.63 -20.35 19.92
C VAL A 366 6.72 -21.53 20.24
N SER A 367 5.47 -21.23 20.61
CA SER A 367 4.38 -22.21 20.69
C SER A 367 3.32 -21.90 19.64
N VAL A 368 2.57 -22.92 19.24
CA VAL A 368 1.62 -22.87 18.13
C VAL A 368 0.24 -23.32 18.61
N VAL A 369 -0.79 -22.61 18.16
CA VAL A 369 -2.19 -22.98 18.30
C VAL A 369 -2.80 -23.08 16.92
N ASP A 370 -3.54 -24.15 16.67
CA ASP A 370 -4.30 -24.35 15.44
C ASP A 370 -5.49 -25.28 15.71
N THR A 371 -6.55 -25.14 14.91
CA THR A 371 -7.70 -26.05 14.94
C THR A 371 -7.51 -27.24 14.00
N ASP A 372 -6.65 -27.12 12.99
CA ASP A 372 -6.25 -28.22 12.11
C ASP A 372 -5.22 -29.12 12.80
N ILE A 373 -5.63 -30.36 13.08
CA ILE A 373 -4.81 -31.38 13.71
C ILE A 373 -3.56 -31.69 12.88
N LEU A 374 -3.63 -31.66 11.56
CA LEU A 374 -2.47 -31.93 10.72
C LEU A 374 -1.44 -30.79 10.82
N ALA A 375 -1.91 -29.55 10.91
CA ALA A 375 -1.04 -28.39 11.12
C ALA A 375 -0.33 -28.50 12.49
N LEU A 376 -1.04 -28.93 13.54
CA LEU A 376 -0.45 -29.19 14.87
C LEU A 376 0.57 -30.33 14.84
N ILE A 377 0.24 -31.48 14.23
CA ILE A 377 1.19 -32.60 14.09
C ILE A 377 2.45 -32.12 13.37
N THR A 378 2.29 -31.38 12.27
CA THR A 378 3.41 -30.83 11.50
C THR A 378 4.26 -29.88 12.35
N ALA A 379 3.64 -28.97 13.10
CA ALA A 379 4.36 -28.05 13.98
C ALA A 379 5.13 -28.81 15.08
N ALA A 380 4.51 -29.83 15.69
CA ALA A 380 5.12 -30.64 16.73
C ALA A 380 6.32 -31.44 16.22
N GLU A 381 6.22 -32.06 15.04
CA GLU A 381 7.34 -32.77 14.40
C GLU A 381 8.52 -31.83 14.06
N HIS A 382 8.24 -30.55 13.80
CA HIS A 382 9.27 -29.54 13.61
C HIS A 382 9.79 -28.94 14.92
N GLY A 383 9.35 -29.42 16.08
CA GLY A 383 9.86 -29.05 17.40
C GLY A 383 9.19 -27.83 18.05
N PHE A 384 7.98 -27.46 17.60
CA PHE A 384 7.17 -26.47 18.31
C PHE A 384 6.31 -27.14 19.38
N GLU A 385 6.05 -26.43 20.48
CA GLU A 385 5.01 -26.84 21.43
C GLU A 385 3.64 -26.44 20.88
N THR A 386 2.67 -27.34 20.91
CA THR A 386 1.40 -27.21 20.18
C THR A 386 0.19 -27.36 21.08
N TYR A 387 -0.85 -26.56 20.82
CA TYR A 387 -2.11 -26.58 21.56
C TYR A 387 -3.31 -26.52 20.60
N GLN A 388 -4.45 -27.06 21.01
CA GLN A 388 -5.68 -26.97 20.22
C GLN A 388 -6.44 -25.67 20.46
N THR A 389 -6.23 -25.05 21.63
CA THR A 389 -6.91 -23.80 22.02
C THR A 389 -5.94 -22.75 22.55
N ALA A 390 -6.28 -21.48 22.36
CA ALA A 390 -5.51 -20.36 22.93
C ALA A 390 -5.51 -20.42 24.47
N ALA A 391 -6.65 -20.74 25.08
CA ALA A 391 -6.78 -20.92 26.52
C ALA A 391 -5.81 -21.97 27.11
N GLU A 392 -5.60 -23.10 26.46
CA GLU A 392 -4.62 -24.11 26.91
C GLU A 392 -3.19 -23.54 26.89
N ALA A 393 -2.81 -22.88 25.80
CA ALA A 393 -1.49 -22.29 25.66
C ALA A 393 -1.23 -21.18 26.69
N LEU A 394 -2.22 -20.30 26.90
CA LEU A 394 -2.14 -19.15 27.81
C LEU A 394 -2.17 -19.55 29.30
N ARG A 395 -2.68 -20.73 29.64
CA ARG A 395 -2.54 -21.29 31.01
C ARG A 395 -1.15 -21.83 31.28
N GLY A 396 -0.46 -22.34 30.25
CA GLY A 396 0.88 -22.91 30.36
C GLY A 396 2.01 -21.88 30.26
N HIS A 397 1.77 -20.76 29.58
CA HIS A 397 2.79 -19.76 29.26
C HIS A 397 2.32 -18.33 29.42
N SER A 398 3.28 -17.42 29.56
CA SER A 398 3.06 -15.96 29.55
C SER A 398 3.80 -15.32 28.37
N PRO A 399 3.27 -15.44 27.13
CA PRO A 399 3.89 -14.84 25.95
C PRO A 399 3.97 -13.32 26.09
N PHE A 400 5.04 -12.69 25.63
CA PHE A 400 5.04 -11.22 25.49
C PHE A 400 4.38 -10.76 24.20
N LEU A 401 4.28 -11.67 23.22
CA LEU A 401 3.78 -11.41 21.89
C LEU A 401 2.90 -12.59 21.46
N VAL A 402 1.69 -12.28 21.02
CA VAL A 402 0.77 -13.21 20.37
C VAL A 402 0.60 -12.74 18.92
N ILE A 403 0.79 -13.65 17.97
CA ILE A 403 0.69 -13.35 16.54
C ILE A 403 -0.49 -14.11 15.97
N GLY A 404 -1.34 -13.40 15.24
CA GLY A 404 -2.42 -13.98 14.44
C GLY A 404 -2.00 -14.14 12.99
N GLY A 405 -2.46 -15.23 12.37
CA GLY A 405 -2.36 -15.45 10.93
C GLY A 405 -3.45 -16.40 10.42
N THR A 406 -4.63 -16.34 11.04
CA THR A 406 -5.72 -17.30 10.79
C THR A 406 -6.63 -16.83 9.65
N GLY A 407 -6.76 -15.51 9.46
CA GLY A 407 -7.73 -14.92 8.55
C GLY A 407 -9.14 -14.83 9.12
N GLU A 408 -9.34 -15.31 10.35
CA GLU A 408 -10.60 -15.32 11.09
C GLU A 408 -10.33 -14.77 12.51
N LEU A 409 -11.33 -14.81 13.41
CA LEU A 409 -11.14 -14.42 14.80
C LEU A 409 -10.16 -15.38 15.50
N ALA A 410 -8.98 -14.89 15.92
CA ALA A 410 -7.93 -15.72 16.51
C ALA A 410 -8.05 -15.87 18.04
N ILE A 411 -8.67 -14.90 18.72
CA ILE A 411 -8.95 -14.96 20.16
C ILE A 411 -10.41 -14.61 20.44
N THR A 412 -11.02 -15.27 21.43
CA THR A 412 -12.40 -15.02 21.84
C THR A 412 -12.48 -14.11 23.07
N ALA A 413 -13.68 -13.68 23.43
CA ALA A 413 -13.93 -12.93 24.67
C ALA A 413 -13.49 -13.71 25.93
N GLU A 414 -13.63 -15.04 25.91
CA GLU A 414 -13.26 -15.92 27.01
C GLU A 414 -11.74 -16.08 27.17
N ASP A 415 -10.98 -15.83 26.10
CA ASP A 415 -9.52 -15.86 26.13
C ASP A 415 -8.93 -14.56 26.70
N LEU A 416 -9.64 -13.42 26.62
CA LEU A 416 -9.13 -12.11 27.04
C LEU A 416 -8.61 -12.10 28.49
N PRO A 417 -9.31 -12.67 29.50
CA PRO A 417 -8.80 -12.69 30.88
C PRO A 417 -7.52 -13.52 31.08
N LEU A 418 -7.16 -14.38 30.12
CA LEU A 418 -5.97 -15.24 30.17
C LEU A 418 -4.73 -14.58 29.56
N LEU A 419 -4.90 -13.47 28.84
CA LEU A 419 -3.78 -12.72 28.27
C LEU A 419 -2.90 -12.14 29.40
N PRO A 420 -1.57 -12.29 29.31
CA PRO A 420 -0.67 -11.75 30.33
C PRO A 420 -0.60 -10.23 30.26
N ASP A 421 -0.30 -9.62 31.41
CA ASP A 421 -0.10 -8.17 31.49
C ASP A 421 1.07 -7.71 30.61
N GLY A 422 0.84 -6.64 29.85
CA GLY A 422 1.80 -6.05 28.92
C GLY A 422 1.95 -6.79 27.59
N VAL A 423 1.06 -7.72 27.23
CA VAL A 423 1.17 -8.49 25.99
C VAL A 423 0.95 -7.63 24.74
N TYR A 424 1.71 -7.90 23.68
CA TYR A 424 1.47 -7.37 22.34
C TYR A 424 0.69 -8.36 21.49
N LEU A 425 -0.30 -7.88 20.74
CA LEU A 425 -1.11 -8.66 19.81
C LEU A 425 -0.84 -8.15 18.39
N ALA A 426 -0.32 -9.02 17.52
CA ALA A 426 0.09 -8.65 16.17
C ALA A 426 -0.69 -9.45 15.12
N GLY A 427 -1.69 -8.82 14.51
CA GLY A 427 -2.47 -9.42 13.42
C GLY A 427 -1.68 -9.37 12.12
N PHE A 428 -1.64 -10.47 11.38
CA PHE A 428 -1.18 -10.48 9.99
C PHE A 428 -2.30 -10.79 9.00
N ALA A 429 -3.50 -11.08 9.50
CA ALA A 429 -4.73 -11.05 8.75
C ALA A 429 -5.77 -10.14 9.44
N THR A 430 -6.71 -9.62 8.66
CA THR A 430 -7.61 -8.52 9.08
C THR A 430 -8.49 -8.84 10.29
N LYS A 431 -8.82 -10.12 10.55
CA LYS A 431 -9.77 -10.52 11.60
C LYS A 431 -9.15 -11.07 12.87
N ASP A 432 -7.82 -11.24 12.91
CA ASP A 432 -7.16 -12.00 13.98
C ASP A 432 -7.53 -11.49 15.39
N PHE A 433 -7.53 -10.16 15.57
CA PHE A 433 -7.81 -9.50 16.85
C PHE A 433 -8.99 -8.52 16.76
N SER A 434 -9.93 -8.78 15.84
CA SER A 434 -11.04 -7.85 15.57
C SER A 434 -11.90 -7.55 16.80
N ILE A 435 -12.02 -8.50 17.73
CA ILE A 435 -12.71 -8.31 19.01
C ILE A 435 -12.20 -7.09 19.79
N LEU A 436 -10.91 -6.77 19.73
CA LEU A 436 -10.35 -5.59 20.41
C LEU A 436 -10.31 -4.37 19.48
N SER A 437 -9.98 -4.54 18.20
CA SER A 437 -9.83 -3.41 17.28
C SER A 437 -11.15 -2.82 16.78
N GLU A 438 -12.24 -3.60 16.75
CA GLU A 438 -13.59 -3.13 16.39
C GLU A 438 -14.40 -2.68 17.63
N GLY A 439 -13.86 -2.91 18.83
CA GLY A 439 -14.45 -2.51 20.11
C GLY A 439 -15.04 -3.69 20.88
N PHE A 440 -14.64 -3.81 22.15
CA PHE A 440 -15.20 -4.76 23.10
C PHE A 440 -15.78 -4.00 24.30
N GLU A 441 -17.01 -4.36 24.70
CA GLU A 441 -17.68 -3.69 25.82
C GLU A 441 -16.90 -3.90 27.12
N GLY A 442 -16.76 -2.83 27.92
CA GLY A 442 -16.07 -2.87 29.20
C GLY A 442 -14.54 -2.87 29.12
N VAL A 443 -13.96 -2.60 27.94
CA VAL A 443 -12.51 -2.43 27.76
C VAL A 443 -12.19 -0.96 27.50
N GLU A 444 -11.39 -0.35 28.39
CA GLU A 444 -10.84 0.97 28.17
C GLU A 444 -9.74 0.91 27.12
N SER A 445 -9.74 1.84 26.15
CA SER A 445 -8.75 1.89 25.08
C SER A 445 -7.96 3.21 25.10
N THR A 446 -6.67 3.13 24.80
CA THR A 446 -5.77 4.27 24.70
C THR A 446 -4.90 4.10 23.46
N VAL A 447 -4.96 5.07 22.54
CA VAL A 447 -4.08 5.10 21.37
C VAL A 447 -2.64 5.31 21.83
N VAL A 448 -1.74 4.43 21.37
CA VAL A 448 -0.30 4.56 21.54
C VAL A 448 0.26 5.00 20.18
N PRO A 449 0.63 6.30 20.02
CA PRO A 449 1.06 6.83 18.73
C PRO A 449 2.16 5.98 18.08
N TYR A 450 2.01 5.71 16.79
CA TYR A 450 2.91 4.90 15.95
C TYR A 450 3.05 3.41 16.34
N VAL A 451 2.39 2.95 17.40
CA VAL A 451 2.45 1.56 17.88
C VAL A 451 1.12 0.84 17.68
N GLY A 452 0.00 1.41 18.13
CA GLY A 452 -1.32 0.81 18.00
C GLY A 452 -2.29 1.24 19.10
N VAL A 453 -3.11 0.33 19.61
CA VAL A 453 -4.12 0.61 20.65
C VAL A 453 -3.90 -0.29 21.85
N ARG A 454 -3.75 0.32 23.03
CA ARG A 454 -3.68 -0.37 24.31
C ARG A 454 -5.07 -0.51 24.90
N HIS A 455 -5.36 -1.68 25.43
CA HIS A 455 -6.63 -2.09 26.02
C HIS A 455 -6.40 -2.52 27.47
N VAL A 456 -7.25 -2.05 28.39
CA VAL A 456 -7.36 -2.62 29.74
C VAL A 456 -8.38 -3.74 29.70
N LEU A 457 -7.91 -4.97 29.85
CA LEU A 457 -8.73 -6.18 29.75
C LEU A 457 -9.61 -6.38 30.99
N PRO A 458 -10.64 -7.25 30.94
CA PRO A 458 -11.50 -7.55 32.09
C PRO A 458 -10.74 -8.08 33.32
N SER A 459 -9.55 -8.68 33.12
CA SER A 459 -8.66 -9.13 34.20
C SER A 459 -7.90 -7.98 34.89
N GLY A 460 -7.93 -6.77 34.35
CA GLY A 460 -7.09 -5.63 34.73
C GLY A 460 -5.72 -5.59 34.04
N ALA A 461 -5.38 -6.62 33.25
CA ALA A 461 -4.15 -6.67 32.46
C ALA A 461 -4.19 -5.70 31.27
N ALA A 462 -3.05 -5.13 30.90
CA ALA A 462 -2.91 -4.34 29.69
C ALA A 462 -2.52 -5.23 28.50
N ALA A 463 -3.23 -5.11 27.37
CA ALA A 463 -2.84 -5.70 26.09
C ALA A 463 -2.75 -4.62 25.01
N THR A 464 -1.77 -4.69 24.12
CA THR A 464 -1.60 -3.72 23.04
C THR A 464 -1.78 -4.39 21.69
N VAL A 465 -2.86 -4.07 20.97
CA VAL A 465 -3.04 -4.45 19.57
C VAL A 465 -2.15 -3.55 18.72
N LEU A 466 -1.22 -4.15 17.99
CA LEU A 466 -0.27 -3.43 17.15
C LEU A 466 -0.94 -2.97 15.85
N GLY A 467 -0.55 -1.77 15.41
CA GLY A 467 -1.10 -1.14 14.23
C GLY A 467 -2.54 -0.71 14.40
N ASP A 468 -3.34 -0.90 13.36
CA ASP A 468 -4.78 -0.58 13.31
C ASP A 468 -5.66 -1.83 13.43
N GLY A 469 -5.10 -2.94 13.92
CA GLY A 469 -5.80 -4.23 14.01
C GLY A 469 -5.91 -5.00 12.70
N ARG A 470 -5.42 -4.45 11.58
CA ARG A 470 -5.34 -5.14 10.29
C ARG A 470 -3.99 -5.87 10.16
N SER A 471 -3.51 -6.04 8.92
CA SER A 471 -2.25 -6.71 8.63
C SER A 471 -1.06 -5.80 8.98
N LEU A 472 -0.39 -6.11 10.09
CA LEU A 472 0.63 -5.25 10.69
C LEU A 472 1.80 -4.94 9.76
N ASN A 473 2.17 -5.84 8.85
CA ASN A 473 3.29 -5.64 7.93
C ASN A 473 3.06 -4.49 6.94
N LEU A 474 1.85 -3.94 6.87
CA LEU A 474 1.46 -2.82 6.01
C LEU A 474 1.10 -1.56 6.81
N PHE A 475 1.10 -1.62 8.14
CA PHE A 475 0.77 -0.48 8.98
C PHE A 475 1.98 0.46 9.12
N GLU A 476 1.86 1.67 8.56
CA GLU A 476 2.90 2.70 8.46
C GLU A 476 4.24 2.09 8.00
N TYR A 477 4.16 1.20 7.01
CA TYR A 477 5.29 0.44 6.47
C TYR A 477 5.11 0.14 4.98
N GLU A 478 6.22 0.00 4.25
CA GLU A 478 6.21 -0.34 2.81
C GLU A 478 5.86 -1.80 2.51
N GLY A 479 5.77 -2.65 3.53
CA GLY A 479 5.52 -4.07 3.33
C GLY A 479 6.73 -4.80 2.74
N ILE A 480 6.54 -5.42 1.58
CA ILE A 480 7.53 -6.30 0.94
C ILE A 480 8.48 -5.45 0.08
N ALA A 481 9.78 -5.69 0.20
CA ALA A 481 10.77 -4.96 -0.60
C ALA A 481 10.58 -5.20 -2.11
N ASN A 482 10.88 -4.21 -2.95
CA ASN A 482 10.74 -4.30 -4.41
C ASN A 482 11.42 -5.55 -4.98
N ARG A 483 12.69 -5.80 -4.62
CA ARG A 483 13.46 -6.99 -5.04
C ARG A 483 12.90 -8.32 -4.50
N GLY A 484 12.22 -8.29 -3.35
CA GLY A 484 11.56 -9.47 -2.78
C GLY A 484 10.26 -9.80 -3.53
N TYR A 485 9.52 -8.78 -3.95
CA TYR A 485 8.23 -8.97 -4.64
C TYR A 485 8.32 -8.99 -6.17
N ASP A 486 9.48 -8.68 -6.73
CA ASP A 486 9.73 -8.58 -8.18
C ASP A 486 9.27 -9.83 -8.93
N ALA A 487 9.69 -11.03 -8.50
CA ALA A 487 9.27 -12.28 -9.14
C ALA A 487 7.75 -12.48 -9.11
N TYR A 488 7.08 -12.13 -8.01
CA TYR A 488 5.63 -12.24 -7.93
C TYR A 488 4.95 -11.28 -8.90
N ARG A 489 5.40 -10.02 -8.97
CA ARG A 489 4.88 -9.02 -9.92
C ARG A 489 5.14 -9.41 -11.37
N ALA A 490 6.32 -9.96 -11.68
CA ALA A 490 6.65 -10.48 -13.01
C ALA A 490 5.73 -11.65 -13.39
N GLY A 491 5.45 -12.56 -12.46
CA GLY A 491 4.49 -13.64 -12.67
C GLY A 491 3.06 -13.14 -12.87
N THR A 492 2.62 -12.14 -12.10
CA THR A 492 1.32 -11.48 -12.31
C THR A 492 1.22 -10.86 -13.69
N LEU A 493 2.29 -10.20 -14.17
CA LEU A 493 2.38 -9.63 -15.52
C LEU A 493 2.29 -10.73 -16.60
N ILE A 494 3.02 -11.84 -16.44
CA ILE A 494 2.96 -12.99 -17.35
C ILE A 494 1.54 -13.58 -17.40
N ALA A 495 0.90 -13.76 -16.23
CA ALA A 495 -0.45 -14.26 -16.14
C ALA A 495 -1.47 -13.31 -16.77
N ALA A 496 -1.35 -11.99 -16.55
CA ALA A 496 -2.21 -10.99 -17.15
C ALA A 496 -2.10 -10.97 -18.68
N LYS A 497 -0.87 -11.01 -19.23
CA LYS A 497 -0.64 -11.11 -20.68
C LYS A 497 -1.28 -12.37 -21.27
N THR A 498 -1.09 -13.50 -20.59
CA THR A 498 -1.67 -14.79 -21.01
C THR A 498 -3.19 -14.74 -21.02
N LEU A 499 -3.81 -14.20 -19.96
CA LEU A 499 -5.26 -14.03 -19.88
C LEU A 499 -5.78 -13.12 -21.00
N CYS A 500 -5.15 -11.97 -21.21
CA CYS A 500 -5.60 -11.00 -22.20
C CYS A 500 -5.52 -11.54 -23.63
N ARG A 501 -4.47 -12.32 -23.94
CA ARG A 501 -4.27 -12.97 -25.24
C ARG A 501 -5.25 -14.13 -25.45
N ASP A 502 -5.40 -14.98 -24.45
CA ASP A 502 -6.03 -16.29 -24.60
C ASP A 502 -7.42 -16.38 -23.95
N ILE A 503 -8.05 -15.26 -23.57
CA ILE A 503 -9.35 -15.25 -22.87
C ILE A 503 -10.42 -16.11 -23.57
N GLY A 504 -10.46 -16.13 -24.90
CA GLY A 504 -11.45 -16.91 -25.66
C GLY A 504 -11.32 -18.43 -25.49
N SER A 505 -10.25 -18.90 -24.85
CA SER A 505 -10.00 -20.31 -24.54
C SER A 505 -10.30 -20.69 -23.08
N LEU A 506 -10.67 -19.72 -22.24
CA LEU A 506 -10.96 -19.94 -20.82
C LEU A 506 -12.46 -19.84 -20.56
N ASP A 507 -13.03 -20.92 -20.05
CA ASP A 507 -14.41 -20.92 -19.54
C ASP A 507 -14.54 -20.05 -18.27
N PRO A 508 -15.75 -19.59 -17.91
CA PRO A 508 -15.98 -18.99 -16.61
C PRO A 508 -15.54 -19.89 -15.45
N GLY A 509 -14.92 -19.31 -14.42
CA GLY A 509 -14.44 -20.08 -13.26
C GLY A 509 -13.07 -19.67 -12.74
N LEU A 510 -12.63 -20.35 -11.67
CA LEU A 510 -11.30 -20.16 -11.07
C LEU A 510 -10.26 -21.06 -11.78
N HIS A 511 -9.18 -20.46 -12.26
CA HIS A 511 -8.15 -21.14 -13.07
C HIS A 511 -6.76 -21.03 -12.43
N LEU A 512 -6.24 -22.16 -11.93
CA LEU A 512 -4.88 -22.24 -11.36
C LEU A 512 -3.85 -22.78 -12.37
N GLU A 513 -4.21 -23.85 -13.08
CA GLU A 513 -3.28 -24.54 -14.00
C GLU A 513 -2.77 -23.63 -15.15
N PRO A 514 -3.58 -22.74 -15.77
CA PRO A 514 -3.07 -21.78 -16.74
C PRO A 514 -2.03 -20.81 -16.16
N VAL A 515 -2.14 -20.44 -14.88
CA VAL A 515 -1.18 -19.54 -14.21
C VAL A 515 0.18 -20.24 -14.06
N ASP A 516 0.19 -21.43 -13.47
CA ASP A 516 1.44 -22.15 -13.21
C ASP A 516 2.13 -22.55 -14.53
N ARG A 517 1.36 -22.97 -15.54
CA ARG A 517 1.89 -23.27 -16.88
C ARG A 517 2.53 -22.05 -17.54
N ALA A 518 1.87 -20.89 -17.53
CA ALA A 518 2.43 -19.67 -18.12
C ALA A 518 3.73 -19.24 -17.44
N ILE A 519 3.82 -19.40 -16.12
CA ILE A 519 5.02 -19.10 -15.32
C ILE A 519 6.17 -20.07 -15.66
N ASP A 520 5.87 -21.37 -15.77
CA ASP A 520 6.85 -22.40 -16.11
C ASP A 520 7.37 -22.22 -17.54
N GLU A 521 6.47 -21.98 -18.52
CA GLU A 521 6.83 -21.73 -19.93
C GLU A 521 7.65 -20.45 -20.11
N ALA A 522 7.41 -19.42 -19.29
CA ALA A 522 8.21 -18.21 -19.27
C ALA A 522 9.58 -18.38 -18.58
N GLU A 523 9.86 -19.56 -18.03
CA GLU A 523 11.08 -19.89 -17.28
C GLU A 523 11.35 -18.92 -16.10
N LEU A 524 10.30 -18.36 -15.48
CA LEU A 524 10.43 -17.33 -14.44
C LEU A 524 11.26 -17.81 -13.25
N PHE A 525 11.10 -19.06 -12.83
CA PHE A 525 11.88 -19.61 -11.72
C PHE A 525 13.38 -19.68 -12.02
N HIS A 526 13.75 -19.99 -13.26
CA HIS A 526 15.15 -19.98 -13.69
C HIS A 526 15.68 -18.55 -13.77
N ALA A 527 14.88 -17.59 -14.26
CA ALA A 527 15.24 -16.18 -14.26
C ALA A 527 15.44 -15.63 -12.84
N TYR A 528 14.53 -15.94 -11.91
CA TYR A 528 14.63 -15.57 -10.51
C TYR A 528 15.90 -16.13 -9.86
N TYR A 529 16.17 -17.44 -10.04
CA TYR A 529 17.39 -18.05 -9.53
C TYR A 529 18.64 -17.40 -10.12
N SER A 530 18.64 -17.12 -11.41
CA SER A 530 19.76 -16.49 -12.10
C SER A 530 20.06 -15.09 -11.57
N GLU A 531 19.02 -14.26 -11.45
CA GLU A 531 19.08 -12.86 -11.02
C GLU A 531 19.51 -12.71 -9.56
N TYR A 532 18.87 -13.47 -8.65
CA TYR A 532 19.00 -13.22 -7.21
C TYR A 532 19.89 -14.21 -6.46
N LEU A 533 20.11 -15.43 -6.97
CA LEU A 533 20.72 -16.51 -6.17
C LEU A 533 22.01 -17.09 -6.77
N SER A 534 22.13 -17.16 -8.10
CA SER A 534 23.22 -17.89 -8.77
C SER A 534 24.57 -17.14 -8.82
N GLY A 535 24.64 -15.92 -8.29
CA GLY A 535 25.89 -15.18 -8.10
C GLY A 535 26.54 -14.61 -9.36
N LYS A 536 25.89 -14.67 -10.53
CA LYS A 536 26.34 -13.97 -11.75
C LYS A 536 25.78 -12.55 -11.83
N GLN A 537 25.84 -11.77 -10.75
CA GLN A 537 25.81 -10.32 -10.96
C GLN A 537 27.00 -10.00 -11.86
N HIS A 538 26.75 -9.42 -13.03
CA HIS A 538 27.82 -8.89 -13.87
C HIS A 538 28.71 -8.05 -12.97
N ARG A 539 29.92 -8.54 -12.67
CA ARG A 539 31.00 -7.65 -12.28
C ARG A 539 31.10 -6.67 -13.43
N THR A 540 30.55 -5.48 -13.27
CA THR A 540 30.97 -4.35 -14.08
C THR A 540 32.48 -4.36 -13.97
N ALA A 541 33.15 -4.61 -15.10
CA ALA A 541 34.60 -4.55 -15.14
C ALA A 541 34.98 -3.22 -14.50
N ALA A 542 35.84 -3.25 -13.48
CA ALA A 542 36.38 -2.02 -12.93
C ALA A 542 36.91 -1.19 -14.11
N PRO A 543 36.65 0.13 -14.18
CA PRO A 543 37.17 0.95 -15.25
C PRO A 543 38.68 0.71 -15.34
N GLU A 544 39.18 0.34 -16.53
CA GLU A 544 40.59 -0.01 -16.76
C GLU A 544 41.57 1.11 -16.35
N HIS A 545 41.07 2.33 -16.14
CA HIS A 545 41.84 3.49 -15.70
C HIS A 545 42.31 3.45 -14.23
N LEU A 546 41.87 2.50 -13.41
CA LEU A 546 42.31 2.35 -12.01
C LEU A 546 43.43 1.31 -11.80
N LEU A 547 43.94 0.66 -12.86
CA LEU A 547 45.02 -0.34 -12.78
C LEU A 547 46.40 0.16 -13.23
N THR A 548 46.57 1.45 -13.56
CA THR A 548 47.86 2.01 -14.00
C THR A 548 48.51 2.99 -13.04
N ALA A 549 48.27 2.86 -11.73
CA ALA A 549 48.92 3.70 -10.72
C ALA A 549 49.41 2.89 -9.52
N THR A 550 50.32 1.94 -9.74
CA THR A 550 51.29 1.46 -8.73
C THR A 550 52.34 0.58 -9.40
N ALA A 551 53.18 1.23 -10.22
CA ALA A 551 54.50 0.74 -10.55
C ALA A 551 55.41 1.95 -10.69
N LEU A 552 55.90 2.44 -9.54
CA LEU A 552 57.18 3.13 -9.36
C LEU A 552 57.48 3.22 -7.86
#